data_AF-A0A8S1NZE7-F1
#
_entry.id   AF-A0A8S1NZE7-F1
#
_cell.length_a   1.000
_cell.length_b   1.000
_cell.length_c   1.000
_cell.angle_alpha   90.00
_cell.angle_beta   90.00
_cell.angle_gamma   90.00
#
_symmetry.space_group_name_H-M   'P 1'
#
loop_
_entity.id
_entity.type
_entity.pdbx_description
1 polymer ?
#
loop_
_entity_poly.entity_id
_entity_poly.type
_entity_poly.pdbx_seq_one_letter_code
_entity_poly.pdbx_strand_id
1 'polypeptide(L)'
;MKSKMSTDSIFIQADCQFWTNEFIQIREQDFKEDYFLFYSNNKKTYKNKALKRHGPIIKKLKKNGLELWCDVTNAIIQTIEIQHVGQGLRITKNSTSLEFFGYVDGWLKELKKFCIQKQIKNLFIISNKLGSGNYADVHRLIRKSDEKEFAVKIYDKLSNKFDSECVIKELEILRKMDHPNVITVFETFESQKYIFIITELLISGNLDDILSKTTLTEDDAIKGIFKIIDALTYIHSKGVLHRDIKPENILFRKPNLEEIVISDFGLAEFYNEEGQYKYHRCGTAGNMAPEILKDLFYGYKADCYSAGIIFYQMLTQGQSPFIVEDYQETLQRNESGQVDFSIVQSSPAVKTLLQQMLELDPFKRCSTQEARSNIIFKKYNRQTIIIKRKRFLQDHTVSSYSPRSTSIYQSPTNQTPPQLPNSPSYKFIGTKNLLSIPLRLRSHERKLFSSPNSCNSGPNSAKLQMKQKNSNFKINQKNNKTSIYQCMSSNKAI
;
A
#
# COMPACT_ATOMS: atom_id res chain seq x y z
N MET A 1 -16.85 -26.09 -21.10
CA MET A 1 -15.53 -26.73 -21.28
C MET A 1 -14.64 -26.36 -20.11
N LYS A 2 -13.99 -27.33 -19.45
CA LYS A 2 -12.90 -27.02 -18.50
C LYS A 2 -11.67 -26.65 -19.33
N SER A 3 -11.23 -25.40 -19.32
CA SER A 3 -9.94 -25.05 -19.90
C SER A 3 -8.84 -25.79 -19.15
N LYS A 4 -7.85 -26.31 -19.87
CA LYS A 4 -6.57 -26.68 -19.24
C LYS A 4 -5.96 -25.36 -18.76
N MET A 5 -6.06 -25.06 -17.47
CA MET A 5 -5.22 -24.00 -16.88
C MET A 5 -3.76 -24.36 -17.17
N SER A 6 -2.97 -23.39 -17.63
CA SER A 6 -1.55 -23.68 -17.89
C SER A 6 -0.84 -24.02 -16.58
N THR A 7 0.27 -24.73 -16.68
CA THR A 7 1.13 -25.08 -15.53
C THR A 7 1.92 -23.89 -14.98
N ASP A 8 1.80 -22.74 -15.62
CA ASP A 8 2.62 -21.57 -15.37
C ASP A 8 2.10 -20.74 -14.18
N SER A 9 2.93 -19.83 -13.70
CA SER A 9 2.54 -18.90 -12.65
C SER A 9 1.51 -17.91 -13.18
N ILE A 10 0.44 -17.65 -12.42
CA ILE A 10 -0.55 -16.62 -12.82
C ILE A 10 0.07 -15.21 -12.88
N PHE A 11 1.24 -15.03 -12.26
CA PHE A 11 1.94 -13.75 -12.17
C PHE A 11 2.91 -13.52 -13.35
N ILE A 12 3.11 -14.51 -14.23
CA ILE A 12 3.98 -14.41 -15.41
C ILE A 12 3.18 -13.83 -16.58
N GLN A 13 3.51 -12.59 -16.97
CA GLN A 13 2.92 -11.90 -18.13
C GLN A 13 3.74 -12.20 -19.39
N ALA A 14 3.05 -12.50 -20.51
CA ALA A 14 3.65 -13.12 -21.69
C ALA A 14 4.78 -12.30 -22.36
N ASP A 15 4.72 -10.96 -22.34
CA ASP A 15 5.42 -10.12 -23.32
C ASP A 15 6.56 -9.24 -22.78
N CYS A 16 6.98 -9.42 -21.52
CA CYS A 16 8.12 -8.67 -20.97
C CYS A 16 9.46 -9.31 -21.37
N GLN A 17 10.34 -8.57 -22.07
CA GLN A 17 11.74 -8.98 -22.20
C GLN A 17 12.40 -9.02 -20.81
N PHE A 18 13.12 -10.10 -20.51
CA PHE A 18 13.72 -10.23 -19.18
C PHE A 18 14.87 -9.26 -18.94
N TRP A 19 15.67 -8.92 -19.97
CA TRP A 19 16.70 -7.87 -19.87
C TRP A 19 16.40 -6.77 -20.87
N THR A 20 16.39 -5.52 -20.42
CA THR A 20 16.29 -4.32 -21.26
C THR A 20 17.47 -3.37 -21.04
N ASN A 21 17.72 -2.49 -22.00
CA ASN A 21 18.64 -1.35 -21.94
C ASN A 21 17.90 0.00 -21.96
N GLU A 22 16.58 0.00 -21.77
CA GLU A 22 15.76 1.22 -21.66
C GLU A 22 16.21 2.11 -20.49
N PHE A 23 15.87 3.39 -20.57
CA PHE A 23 16.13 4.33 -19.49
C PHE A 23 15.29 3.99 -18.25
N ILE A 24 15.91 4.06 -17.06
CA ILE A 24 15.24 3.86 -15.78
C ILE A 24 15.55 5.01 -14.82
N GLN A 25 14.52 5.53 -14.16
CA GLN A 25 14.62 6.70 -13.28
C GLN A 25 15.10 6.35 -11.86
N ILE A 26 16.21 5.63 -11.75
CA ILE A 26 16.89 5.30 -10.48
C ILE A 26 18.34 5.81 -10.57
N ARG A 27 18.81 6.54 -9.57
CA ARG A 27 20.18 7.08 -9.57
C ARG A 27 21.16 5.95 -9.24
N GLU A 28 22.34 5.99 -9.87
CA GLU A 28 23.33 4.92 -9.73
C GLU A 28 23.77 4.67 -8.28
N GLN A 29 23.88 5.75 -7.49
CA GLN A 29 24.21 5.73 -6.06
C GLN A 29 23.16 5.03 -5.17
N ASP A 30 21.93 4.85 -5.65
CA ASP A 30 20.85 4.20 -4.89
C ASP A 30 20.87 2.66 -5.06
N PHE A 31 21.74 2.13 -5.93
CA PHE A 31 21.95 0.69 -6.10
C PHE A 31 22.98 0.14 -5.11
N LYS A 32 22.70 -1.04 -4.54
CA LYS A 32 23.70 -1.85 -3.83
C LYS A 32 24.42 -2.75 -4.85
N GLU A 33 25.75 -2.73 -4.87
CA GLU A 33 26.58 -3.63 -5.70
C GLU A 33 27.13 -4.79 -4.87
N ASP A 34 27.01 -6.01 -5.40
CA ASP A 34 27.59 -7.23 -4.83
C ASP A 34 28.21 -8.08 -5.94
N TYR A 35 29.15 -8.95 -5.59
CA TYR A 35 29.93 -9.78 -6.52
C TYR A 35 29.55 -11.25 -6.44
N PHE A 36 29.26 -11.87 -7.59
CA PHE A 36 28.80 -13.27 -7.65
C PHE A 36 29.50 -14.11 -8.72
N LEU A 37 29.55 -15.41 -8.47
CA LEU A 37 30.02 -16.40 -9.43
C LEU A 37 28.93 -16.75 -10.44
N PHE A 38 29.24 -16.60 -11.72
CA PHE A 38 28.39 -17.02 -12.84
C PHE A 38 28.98 -18.25 -13.51
N TYR A 39 28.25 -19.36 -13.52
CA TYR A 39 28.63 -20.54 -14.29
C TYR A 39 28.41 -20.33 -15.79
N SER A 40 29.28 -20.91 -16.61
CA SER A 40 29.17 -20.91 -18.06
C SER A 40 29.15 -22.35 -18.57
N ASN A 41 27.95 -22.92 -18.80
CA ASN A 41 27.77 -24.30 -19.29
C ASN A 41 28.71 -24.63 -20.47
N ASN A 42 28.75 -23.75 -21.48
CA ASN A 42 29.56 -23.93 -22.70
C ASN A 42 31.08 -23.96 -22.44
N LYS A 43 31.55 -23.40 -21.32
CA LYS A 43 32.98 -23.30 -20.97
C LYS A 43 33.36 -24.02 -19.68
N LYS A 44 32.39 -24.70 -19.04
CA LYS A 44 32.49 -25.36 -17.72
C LYS A 44 33.32 -24.57 -16.68
N THR A 45 33.16 -23.25 -16.67
CA THR A 45 33.98 -22.33 -15.86
C THR A 45 33.11 -21.28 -15.18
N TYR A 46 33.59 -20.78 -14.04
CA TYR A 46 32.96 -19.71 -13.28
C TYR A 46 33.62 -18.37 -13.59
N LYS A 47 32.85 -17.29 -13.52
CA LYS A 47 33.36 -15.92 -13.61
C LYS A 47 32.72 -15.06 -12.54
N ASN A 48 33.55 -14.40 -11.74
CA ASN A 48 33.09 -13.36 -10.84
C ASN A 48 32.59 -12.15 -11.67
N LYS A 49 31.41 -11.62 -11.33
CA LYS A 49 30.85 -10.40 -11.94
C LYS A 49 30.04 -9.64 -10.88
N ALA A 50 30.05 -8.32 -10.99
CA ALA A 50 29.15 -7.47 -10.23
C ALA A 50 27.69 -7.62 -10.71
N LEU A 51 26.77 -7.66 -9.75
CA LEU A 51 25.36 -7.33 -9.94
C LEU A 51 25.02 -6.15 -9.03
N LYS A 52 24.17 -5.25 -9.54
CA LYS A 52 23.61 -4.12 -8.80
C LYS A 52 22.13 -4.37 -8.55
N ARG A 53 21.57 -3.89 -7.44
CA ARG A 53 20.13 -3.97 -7.18
C ARG A 53 19.54 -2.76 -6.46
N HIS A 54 18.28 -2.47 -6.76
CA HIS A 54 17.47 -1.46 -6.09
C HIS A 54 15.99 -1.91 -6.12
N GLY A 55 15.42 -2.20 -4.95
CA GLY A 55 14.07 -2.77 -4.86
C GLY A 55 13.95 -4.07 -5.69
N PRO A 56 12.99 -4.17 -6.64
CA PRO A 56 12.86 -5.32 -7.53
C PRO A 56 13.77 -5.27 -8.78
N ILE A 57 14.57 -4.20 -8.96
CA ILE A 57 15.42 -4.04 -10.13
C ILE A 57 16.79 -4.67 -9.88
N ILE A 58 17.27 -5.49 -10.82
CA ILE A 58 18.64 -5.98 -10.88
C ILE A 58 19.31 -5.42 -12.14
N LYS A 59 20.52 -4.89 -12.01
CA LYS A 59 21.32 -4.27 -13.08
C LYS A 59 22.68 -4.96 -13.22
N LYS A 60 23.21 -5.04 -14.44
CA LYS A 60 24.52 -5.61 -14.77
C LYS A 60 25.19 -4.85 -15.92
N LEU A 61 26.52 -4.87 -15.93
CA LEU A 61 27.34 -4.31 -17.01
C LEU A 61 27.77 -5.42 -18.00
N LYS A 62 27.60 -5.21 -19.31
CA LYS A 62 28.20 -6.06 -20.35
C LYS A 62 29.65 -5.64 -20.66
N LYS A 63 30.42 -6.56 -21.24
CA LYS A 63 31.81 -6.33 -21.67
C LYS A 63 32.02 -5.14 -22.61
N ASN A 64 31.01 -4.76 -23.38
CA ASN A 64 31.05 -3.65 -24.32
C ASN A 64 30.58 -2.31 -23.70
N GLY A 65 30.57 -2.21 -22.37
CA GLY A 65 30.08 -1.02 -21.65
C GLY A 65 28.56 -0.88 -21.58
N LEU A 66 27.80 -1.70 -22.32
CA LEU A 66 26.34 -1.63 -22.32
C LEU A 66 25.76 -2.12 -20.98
N GLU A 67 25.03 -1.26 -20.30
CA GLU A 67 24.25 -1.64 -19.12
C GLU A 67 22.96 -2.34 -19.51
N LEU A 68 22.55 -3.32 -18.70
CA LEU A 68 21.26 -3.98 -18.79
C LEU A 68 20.65 -4.08 -17.41
N TRP A 69 19.32 -3.95 -17.33
CA TRP A 69 18.58 -4.21 -16.11
C TRP A 69 17.37 -5.12 -16.37
N CYS A 70 16.84 -5.70 -15.29
CA CYS A 70 15.63 -6.49 -15.27
C CYS A 70 14.78 -6.15 -14.04
N ASP A 71 13.46 -6.15 -14.21
CA ASP A 71 12.51 -6.13 -13.10
C ASP A 71 12.13 -7.57 -12.73
N VAL A 72 12.56 -8.01 -11.54
CA VAL A 72 12.25 -9.35 -11.03
C VAL A 72 10.92 -9.44 -10.29
N THR A 73 10.12 -8.36 -10.27
CA THR A 73 8.72 -8.42 -9.83
C THR A 73 8.01 -9.57 -10.55
N ASN A 74 7.34 -10.40 -9.76
CA ASN A 74 6.62 -11.61 -10.19
C ASN A 74 7.49 -12.73 -10.81
N ALA A 75 8.81 -12.59 -10.89
CA ALA A 75 9.70 -13.68 -11.26
C ALA A 75 9.68 -14.80 -10.21
N ILE A 76 9.87 -16.04 -10.64
CA ILE A 76 10.06 -17.17 -9.72
C ILE A 76 11.47 -17.08 -9.13
N ILE A 77 11.62 -17.08 -7.80
CA ILE A 77 12.92 -17.16 -7.12
C ILE A 77 13.09 -18.50 -6.42
N GLN A 78 14.27 -19.10 -6.55
CA GLN A 78 14.65 -20.36 -5.93
C GLN A 78 16.09 -20.31 -5.43
N THR A 79 16.34 -20.87 -4.24
CA THR A 79 17.70 -21.24 -3.85
C THR A 79 18.10 -22.50 -4.62
N ILE A 80 19.33 -22.51 -5.13
CA ILE A 80 19.95 -23.64 -5.82
C ILE A 80 21.31 -23.93 -5.18
N GLU A 81 21.79 -25.14 -5.31
CA GLU A 81 23.11 -25.54 -4.82
C GLU A 81 23.80 -26.39 -5.89
N ILE A 82 25.11 -26.20 -6.06
CA ILE A 82 25.96 -27.06 -6.88
C ILE A 82 27.14 -27.52 -6.02
N GLN A 83 27.36 -28.84 -5.98
CA GLN A 83 28.31 -29.52 -5.08
C GLN A 83 29.73 -28.93 -5.02
N HIS A 84 30.20 -28.27 -6.09
CA HIS A 84 31.55 -27.68 -6.18
C HIS A 84 31.56 -26.13 -6.20
N VAL A 85 30.42 -25.50 -5.93
CA VAL A 85 30.22 -24.03 -5.94
C VAL A 85 29.58 -23.54 -4.65
N GLY A 86 28.78 -24.39 -4.01
CA GLY A 86 27.89 -24.03 -2.91
C GLY A 86 26.58 -23.43 -3.39
N GLN A 87 25.99 -22.59 -2.53
CA GLN A 87 24.67 -22.01 -2.69
C GLN A 87 24.62 -20.89 -3.76
N GLY A 88 23.47 -20.74 -4.38
CA GLY A 88 23.15 -19.67 -5.31
C GLY A 88 21.66 -19.39 -5.42
N LEU A 89 21.31 -18.43 -6.26
CA LEU A 89 19.93 -18.08 -6.60
C LEU A 89 19.67 -18.30 -8.08
N ARG A 90 18.50 -18.86 -8.38
CA ARG A 90 17.86 -18.83 -9.69
C ARG A 90 16.67 -17.88 -9.63
N ILE A 91 16.62 -16.93 -10.55
CA ILE A 91 15.48 -16.05 -10.78
C ILE A 91 14.98 -16.27 -12.22
N THR A 92 13.73 -16.72 -12.38
CA THR A 92 13.16 -17.13 -13.67
C THR A 92 11.89 -16.36 -13.99
N LYS A 93 11.82 -15.75 -15.17
CA LYS A 93 10.65 -15.03 -15.72
C LYS A 93 10.67 -15.15 -17.24
N ASN A 94 9.52 -15.43 -17.84
CA ASN A 94 9.34 -15.61 -19.29
C ASN A 94 10.38 -16.56 -19.91
N SER A 95 10.48 -17.77 -19.33
CA SER A 95 11.46 -18.83 -19.68
C SER A 95 12.96 -18.45 -19.59
N THR A 96 13.29 -17.20 -19.28
CA THR A 96 14.65 -16.73 -19.07
C THR A 96 15.03 -16.87 -17.60
N SER A 97 16.23 -17.37 -17.33
CA SER A 97 16.76 -17.50 -15.95
C SER A 97 18.05 -16.72 -15.75
N LEU A 98 18.15 -16.07 -14.60
CA LEU A 98 19.37 -15.50 -14.03
C LEU A 98 19.84 -16.42 -12.90
N GLU A 99 21.02 -17.00 -13.05
CA GLU A 99 21.66 -17.86 -12.04
C GLU A 99 23.00 -17.26 -11.59
N PHE A 100 23.22 -17.21 -10.28
CA PHE A 100 24.44 -16.69 -9.67
C PHE A 100 24.67 -17.31 -8.28
N PHE A 101 25.94 -17.49 -7.90
CA PHE A 101 26.36 -18.26 -6.72
C PHE A 101 27.29 -17.43 -5.80
N GLY A 102 27.30 -17.77 -4.51
CA GLY A 102 28.04 -17.08 -3.45
C GLY A 102 27.16 -16.71 -2.26
N TYR A 103 27.47 -15.61 -1.58
CA TYR A 103 26.71 -15.11 -0.41
C TYR A 103 25.37 -14.49 -0.84
N VAL A 104 24.36 -15.33 -1.05
CA VAL A 104 23.08 -14.91 -1.65
C VAL A 104 21.96 -14.59 -0.66
N ASP A 105 22.11 -14.89 0.64
CA ASP A 105 21.02 -14.76 1.62
C ASP A 105 20.50 -13.32 1.77
N GLY A 106 21.37 -12.32 1.69
CA GLY A 106 20.98 -10.91 1.70
C GLY A 106 20.12 -10.53 0.48
N TRP A 107 20.44 -11.10 -0.70
CA TRP A 107 19.65 -10.92 -1.92
C TRP A 107 18.33 -11.67 -1.84
N LEU A 108 18.32 -12.92 -1.36
CA LEU A 108 17.09 -13.68 -1.14
C LEU A 108 16.15 -12.94 -0.17
N LYS A 109 16.66 -12.43 0.95
CA LYS A 109 15.91 -11.72 1.97
C LYS A 109 15.21 -10.46 1.44
N GLU A 110 15.86 -9.70 0.56
CA GLU A 110 15.29 -8.48 -0.02
C GLU A 110 14.39 -8.78 -1.26
N LEU A 111 14.81 -9.67 -2.16
CA LEU A 111 14.09 -9.95 -3.41
C LEU A 111 12.82 -10.80 -3.23
N LYS A 112 12.74 -11.65 -2.20
CA LYS A 112 11.55 -12.49 -1.94
C LYS A 112 10.25 -11.71 -1.65
N LYS A 113 10.35 -10.41 -1.32
CA LYS A 113 9.17 -9.51 -1.25
C LYS A 113 8.52 -9.34 -2.63
N PHE A 114 9.32 -9.30 -3.70
CA PHE A 114 8.89 -8.97 -5.07
C PHE A 114 8.76 -10.19 -5.98
N CYS A 115 9.53 -11.24 -5.72
CA CYS A 115 9.46 -12.51 -6.44
C CYS A 115 8.35 -13.44 -5.90
N ILE A 116 8.08 -14.52 -6.64
CA ILE A 116 7.19 -15.62 -6.25
C ILE A 116 8.05 -16.83 -5.89
N GLN A 117 7.81 -17.41 -4.71
CA GLN A 117 8.48 -18.63 -4.26
C GLN A 117 7.61 -19.86 -4.52
N LYS A 118 8.21 -21.06 -4.46
CA LYS A 118 7.52 -22.34 -4.60
C LYS A 118 7.72 -23.18 -3.33
N GLN A 119 6.94 -24.25 -3.17
CA GLN A 119 7.11 -25.26 -2.10
C GLN A 119 7.07 -24.69 -0.65
N ILE A 120 6.08 -23.85 -0.33
CA ILE A 120 5.88 -23.23 1.01
C ILE A 120 6.01 -24.23 2.18
N LYS A 121 5.54 -25.48 2.00
CA LYS A 121 5.59 -26.56 2.99
C LYS A 121 7.01 -26.93 3.45
N ASN A 122 8.04 -26.61 2.69
CA ASN A 122 9.43 -26.87 3.08
C ASN A 122 9.86 -25.88 4.17
N LEU A 123 9.50 -24.60 4.01
CA LEU A 123 9.95 -23.48 4.83
C LEU A 123 9.01 -23.12 5.98
N PHE A 124 7.72 -23.43 5.86
CA PHE A 124 6.69 -23.04 6.83
C PHE A 124 5.73 -24.20 7.18
N ILE A 125 5.06 -24.06 8.32
CA ILE A 125 3.96 -24.87 8.82
C ILE A 125 2.70 -24.00 8.82
N ILE A 126 1.66 -24.41 8.09
CA ILE A 126 0.34 -23.78 8.14
C ILE A 126 -0.39 -24.34 9.36
N SER A 127 -0.87 -23.46 10.23
CA SER A 127 -1.52 -23.78 11.50
C SER A 127 -3.00 -23.39 11.46
N ASN A 128 -3.58 -23.07 12.62
CA ASN A 128 -4.99 -22.77 12.79
C ASN A 128 -5.49 -21.67 11.85
N LYS A 129 -6.76 -21.80 11.44
CA LYS A 129 -7.47 -20.76 10.71
C LYS A 129 -7.72 -19.56 11.63
N LEU A 130 -7.52 -18.36 11.12
CA LEU A 130 -7.73 -17.08 11.79
C LEU A 130 -9.01 -16.39 11.29
N GLY A 131 -9.36 -16.58 10.02
CA GLY A 131 -10.58 -16.01 9.43
C GLY A 131 -10.92 -16.62 8.07
N SER A 132 -12.12 -16.34 7.59
CA SER A 132 -12.58 -16.68 6.22
C SER A 132 -13.02 -15.40 5.52
N GLY A 133 -12.39 -15.05 4.41
CA GLY A 133 -12.84 -13.96 3.55
C GLY A 133 -13.74 -14.47 2.41
N ASN A 134 -14.24 -13.55 1.58
CA ASN A 134 -15.07 -13.92 0.42
C ASN A 134 -14.30 -14.74 -0.64
N TYR A 135 -12.98 -14.51 -0.76
CA TYR A 135 -12.12 -15.04 -1.82
C TYR A 135 -10.97 -15.93 -1.33
N ALA A 136 -10.63 -15.87 -0.04
CA ALA A 136 -9.46 -16.54 0.55
C ALA A 136 -9.66 -16.81 2.04
N ASP A 137 -9.00 -17.84 2.53
CA ASP A 137 -8.92 -18.17 3.95
C ASP A 137 -7.63 -17.61 4.55
N VAL A 138 -7.70 -17.11 5.78
CA VAL A 138 -6.54 -16.58 6.50
C VAL A 138 -6.13 -17.58 7.60
N HIS A 139 -4.86 -17.98 7.60
CA HIS A 139 -4.29 -18.92 8.57
C HIS A 139 -3.08 -18.33 9.29
N ARG A 140 -2.79 -18.84 10.49
CA ARG A 140 -1.50 -18.64 11.17
C ARG A 140 -0.45 -19.49 10.45
N LEU A 141 0.73 -18.92 10.27
CA LEU A 141 1.86 -19.55 9.56
C LEU A 141 3.13 -19.42 10.42
N ILE A 142 3.83 -20.54 10.62
CA ILE A 142 5.04 -20.60 11.45
C ILE A 142 6.22 -20.94 10.53
N ARG A 143 7.30 -20.15 10.55
CA ARG A 143 8.51 -20.43 9.78
C ARG A 143 9.40 -21.42 10.53
N LYS A 144 9.87 -22.47 9.85
CA LYS A 144 10.62 -23.56 10.49
C LYS A 144 12.04 -23.20 10.94
N SER A 145 12.65 -22.16 10.36
CA SER A 145 14.05 -21.80 10.62
C SER A 145 14.27 -21.06 11.94
N ASP A 146 13.26 -20.33 12.42
CA ASP A 146 13.35 -19.40 13.55
C ASP A 146 12.04 -19.30 14.34
N GLU A 147 11.11 -20.24 14.12
CA GLU A 147 9.76 -20.33 14.70
C GLU A 147 8.89 -19.07 14.55
N LYS A 148 9.33 -18.10 13.74
CA LYS A 148 8.67 -16.81 13.62
C LYS A 148 7.29 -16.95 12.97
N GLU A 149 6.32 -16.25 13.54
CA GLU A 149 4.93 -16.31 13.13
C GLU A 149 4.52 -15.20 12.17
N PHE A 150 3.57 -15.56 11.31
CA PHE A 150 3.02 -14.76 10.22
C PHE A 150 1.53 -15.07 10.04
N ALA A 151 0.80 -14.21 9.33
CA ALA A 151 -0.48 -14.57 8.75
C ALA A 151 -0.27 -14.95 7.28
N VAL A 152 -1.10 -15.86 6.76
CA VAL A 152 -1.11 -16.22 5.34
C VAL A 152 -2.54 -16.21 4.80
N LYS A 153 -2.76 -15.45 3.71
CA LYS A 153 -4.01 -15.45 2.95
C LYS A 153 -3.88 -16.47 1.82
N ILE A 154 -4.73 -17.49 1.82
CA ILE A 154 -4.68 -18.66 0.95
C ILE A 154 -5.84 -18.62 -0.05
N TYR A 155 -5.51 -18.53 -1.33
CA TYR A 155 -6.48 -18.52 -2.44
C TYR A 155 -6.45 -19.87 -3.15
N ASP A 156 -7.60 -20.52 -3.28
CA ASP A 156 -7.75 -21.73 -4.09
C ASP A 156 -8.03 -21.36 -5.56
N LYS A 157 -7.08 -21.68 -6.44
CA LYS A 157 -7.18 -21.46 -7.90
C LYS A 157 -8.31 -22.24 -8.56
N LEU A 158 -8.79 -23.31 -7.91
CA LEU A 158 -9.88 -24.17 -8.40
C LEU A 158 -11.26 -23.71 -7.92
N SER A 159 -11.33 -22.71 -7.04
CA SER A 159 -12.59 -22.14 -6.57
C SER A 159 -13.29 -21.36 -7.68
N ASN A 160 -14.61 -21.53 -7.80
CA ASN A 160 -15.44 -20.70 -8.69
C ASN A 160 -15.47 -19.21 -8.29
N LYS A 161 -14.94 -18.85 -7.13
CA LYS A 161 -14.76 -17.46 -6.68
C LYS A 161 -13.35 -16.92 -6.99
N PHE A 162 -12.45 -17.73 -7.54
CA PHE A 162 -11.08 -17.30 -7.79
C PHE A 162 -11.01 -16.27 -8.90
N ASP A 163 -10.33 -15.16 -8.62
CA ASP A 163 -10.13 -14.07 -9.57
C ASP A 163 -8.65 -13.69 -9.59
N SER A 164 -7.92 -14.15 -10.62
CA SER A 164 -6.48 -13.94 -10.72
C SER A 164 -6.08 -12.47 -10.79
N GLU A 165 -6.89 -11.63 -11.45
CA GLU A 165 -6.60 -10.19 -11.58
C GLU A 165 -6.69 -9.50 -10.22
N CYS A 166 -7.71 -9.81 -9.42
CA CYS A 166 -7.85 -9.29 -8.06
C CYS A 166 -6.66 -9.72 -7.17
N VAL A 167 -6.22 -10.98 -7.25
CA VAL A 167 -5.07 -11.46 -6.44
C VAL A 167 -3.75 -10.84 -6.88
N ILE A 168 -3.52 -10.68 -8.18
CA ILE A 168 -2.33 -10.00 -8.72
C ILE A 168 -2.31 -8.54 -8.27
N LYS A 169 -3.45 -7.85 -8.38
CA LYS A 169 -3.60 -6.43 -8.02
C LYS A 169 -3.46 -6.19 -6.53
N GLU A 170 -4.10 -7.01 -5.68
CA GLU A 170 -3.93 -6.95 -4.23
C GLU A 170 -2.44 -7.07 -3.84
N LEU A 171 -1.72 -8.03 -4.43
CA LEU A 171 -0.30 -8.20 -4.19
C LEU A 171 0.56 -7.03 -4.70
N GLU A 172 0.24 -6.50 -5.88
CA GLU A 172 0.94 -5.34 -6.46
C GLU A 172 0.79 -4.10 -5.57
N ILE A 173 -0.44 -3.83 -5.13
CA ILE A 173 -0.77 -2.72 -4.22
C ILE A 173 -0.03 -2.90 -2.89
N LEU A 174 -0.14 -4.06 -2.24
CA LEU A 174 0.54 -4.35 -0.97
C LEU A 174 2.06 -4.18 -1.06
N ARG A 175 2.68 -4.54 -2.19
CA ARG A 175 4.14 -4.36 -2.39
C ARG A 175 4.56 -2.88 -2.47
N LYS A 176 3.67 -1.99 -2.94
CA LYS A 176 3.87 -0.53 -2.98
C LYS A 176 3.67 0.14 -1.61
N MET A 177 3.14 -0.57 -0.61
CA MET A 177 2.92 -0.05 0.74
C MET A 177 4.15 -0.19 1.64
N ASP A 178 4.38 0.85 2.45
CA ASP A 178 5.41 0.95 3.48
C ASP A 178 5.00 2.07 4.47
N HIS A 179 4.14 1.72 5.43
CA HIS A 179 3.60 2.65 6.42
C HIS A 179 3.28 1.91 7.73
N PRO A 180 3.62 2.44 8.92
CA PRO A 180 3.47 1.72 10.19
C PRO A 180 2.02 1.30 10.52
N ASN A 181 1.04 2.01 9.97
CA ASN A 181 -0.39 1.75 10.16
C ASN A 181 -1.05 1.11 8.92
N VAL A 182 -0.28 0.42 8.06
CA VAL A 182 -0.75 -0.38 6.91
C VAL A 182 -0.12 -1.76 6.96
N ILE A 183 -0.86 -2.82 6.60
CA ILE A 183 -0.41 -4.21 6.69
C ILE A 183 0.81 -4.47 5.81
N THR A 184 1.85 -5.08 6.37
CA THR A 184 3.10 -5.42 5.67
C THR A 184 3.00 -6.78 4.99
N VAL A 185 3.24 -6.83 3.66
CA VAL A 185 3.51 -8.09 2.92
C VAL A 185 4.99 -8.44 2.96
N PHE A 186 5.32 -9.70 3.25
CA PHE A 186 6.69 -10.19 3.34
C PHE A 186 7.10 -11.08 2.18
N GLU A 187 6.27 -12.06 1.82
CA GLU A 187 6.63 -13.15 0.91
C GLU A 187 5.37 -13.64 0.16
N THR A 188 5.55 -14.09 -1.09
CA THR A 188 4.49 -14.74 -1.86
C THR A 188 4.92 -16.12 -2.29
N PHE A 189 4.07 -17.13 -2.09
CA PHE A 189 4.28 -18.47 -2.62
C PHE A 189 3.15 -18.88 -3.56
N GLU A 190 3.47 -19.75 -4.50
CA GLU A 190 2.51 -20.30 -5.44
C GLU A 190 2.74 -21.80 -5.64
N SER A 191 1.64 -22.53 -5.76
CA SER A 191 1.58 -23.93 -6.18
C SER A 191 0.61 -24.10 -7.36
N GLN A 192 0.44 -25.33 -7.85
CA GLN A 192 -0.52 -25.62 -8.91
C GLN A 192 -1.97 -25.32 -8.48
N LYS A 193 -2.31 -25.46 -7.19
CA LYS A 193 -3.67 -25.29 -6.66
C LYS A 193 -3.88 -24.01 -5.85
N TYR A 194 -2.85 -23.52 -5.17
CA TYR A 194 -2.98 -22.44 -4.19
C TYR A 194 -1.97 -21.32 -4.38
N ILE A 195 -2.40 -20.09 -4.07
CA ILE A 195 -1.56 -18.91 -3.88
C ILE A 195 -1.55 -18.57 -2.38
N PHE A 196 -0.38 -18.18 -1.88
CA PHE A 196 -0.17 -17.82 -0.48
C PHE A 196 0.46 -16.43 -0.43
N ILE A 197 -0.23 -15.45 0.15
CA ILE A 197 0.32 -14.13 0.44
C ILE A 197 0.61 -14.07 1.95
N ILE A 198 1.88 -13.89 2.32
CA ILE A 198 2.34 -13.90 3.71
C ILE A 198 2.51 -12.47 4.20
N THR A 199 1.83 -12.13 5.29
CA THR A 199 1.85 -10.80 5.93
C THR A 199 2.32 -10.88 7.38
N GLU A 200 2.48 -9.72 8.04
CA GLU A 200 2.57 -9.69 9.50
C GLU A 200 1.32 -10.30 10.16
N LEU A 201 1.53 -10.94 11.31
CA LEU A 201 0.47 -11.52 12.12
C LEU A 201 -0.01 -10.48 13.14
N LEU A 202 -1.31 -10.20 13.14
CA LEU A 202 -1.95 -9.25 14.04
C LEU A 202 -2.97 -10.00 14.90
N ILE A 203 -2.57 -10.39 16.12
CA ILE A 203 -3.41 -11.17 17.06
C ILE A 203 -4.20 -10.33 18.06
N SER A 204 -4.02 -9.00 18.09
CA SER A 204 -4.64 -8.14 19.13
C SER A 204 -6.09 -7.73 18.81
N GLY A 205 -6.78 -8.49 17.96
CA GLY A 205 -8.15 -8.21 17.51
C GLY A 205 -8.28 -7.13 16.43
N ASN A 206 -9.51 -6.69 16.22
CA ASN A 206 -9.93 -5.64 15.29
C ASN A 206 -10.73 -4.53 16.01
N LEU A 207 -11.13 -3.47 15.31
CA LEU A 207 -11.85 -2.35 15.92
C LEU A 207 -13.33 -2.67 16.22
N ASP A 208 -13.98 -3.58 15.49
CA ASP A 208 -15.34 -4.08 15.80
C ASP A 208 -15.37 -4.77 17.18
N ASP A 209 -14.33 -5.55 17.50
CA ASP A 209 -14.12 -6.17 18.81
C ASP A 209 -13.92 -5.17 19.95
N ILE A 210 -13.30 -4.01 19.69
CA ILE A 210 -13.12 -2.96 20.71
C ILE A 210 -14.43 -2.19 20.91
N LEU A 211 -15.05 -1.75 19.81
CA LEU A 211 -16.31 -0.99 19.82
C LEU A 211 -17.47 -1.75 20.50
N SER A 212 -17.46 -3.07 20.45
CA SER A 212 -18.48 -3.93 21.10
C SER A 212 -18.21 -4.24 22.58
N LYS A 213 -17.00 -3.96 23.10
CA LYS A 213 -16.57 -4.39 24.46
C LYS A 213 -16.07 -3.27 25.35
N THR A 214 -15.72 -2.12 24.78
CA THR A 214 -15.00 -1.04 25.49
C THR A 214 -15.63 0.31 25.19
N THR A 215 -15.87 1.11 26.23
CA THR A 215 -16.25 2.51 26.07
C THR A 215 -15.02 3.34 25.68
N LEU A 216 -15.09 4.04 24.55
CA LEU A 216 -14.02 4.93 24.08
C LEU A 216 -14.25 6.37 24.54
N THR A 217 -13.18 7.06 24.94
CA THR A 217 -13.20 8.51 25.20
C THR A 217 -13.06 9.31 23.91
N GLU A 218 -13.35 10.62 23.94
CA GLU A 218 -13.09 11.50 22.80
C GLU A 218 -11.61 11.53 22.39
N ASP A 219 -10.66 11.57 23.35
CA ASP A 219 -9.22 11.53 23.02
C ASP A 219 -8.80 10.19 22.41
N ASP A 220 -9.47 9.09 22.77
CA ASP A 220 -9.27 7.77 22.15
C ASP A 220 -9.83 7.72 20.72
N ALA A 221 -11.04 8.25 20.51
CA ALA A 221 -11.61 8.42 19.18
C ALA A 221 -10.67 9.26 18.28
N ILE A 222 -10.15 10.39 18.79
CA ILE A 222 -9.19 11.25 18.08
C ILE A 222 -7.87 10.51 17.79
N LYS A 223 -7.32 9.72 18.72
CA LYS A 223 -6.11 8.91 18.49
C LYS A 223 -6.32 7.93 17.34
N GLY A 224 -7.38 7.12 17.41
CA GLY A 224 -7.62 6.05 16.45
C GLY A 224 -7.89 6.61 15.06
N ILE A 225 -8.78 7.61 14.94
CA ILE A 225 -9.10 8.20 13.64
C ILE A 225 -7.90 8.92 13.02
N PHE A 226 -7.02 9.54 13.82
CA PHE A 226 -5.78 10.13 13.30
C PHE A 226 -4.89 9.09 12.61
N LYS A 227 -4.74 7.89 13.18
CA LYS A 227 -3.94 6.81 12.59
C LYS A 227 -4.55 6.27 11.30
N ILE A 228 -5.88 6.11 11.26
CA ILE A 228 -6.62 5.69 10.07
C ILE A 228 -6.48 6.74 8.97
N ILE A 229 -6.68 8.02 9.28
CA ILE A 229 -6.53 9.12 8.31
C ILE A 229 -5.09 9.23 7.81
N ASP A 230 -4.06 9.12 8.67
CA ASP A 230 -2.64 9.14 8.25
C ASP A 230 -2.33 8.02 7.25
N ALA A 231 -2.76 6.80 7.57
CA ALA A 231 -2.61 5.64 6.71
C ALA A 231 -3.36 5.80 5.38
N LEU A 232 -4.59 6.31 5.38
CA LEU A 232 -5.34 6.58 4.15
C LEU A 232 -4.71 7.70 3.32
N THR A 233 -4.25 8.79 3.93
CA THR A 233 -3.47 9.82 3.22
C THR A 233 -2.22 9.23 2.57
N TYR A 234 -1.52 8.32 3.23
CA TYR A 234 -0.41 7.58 2.62
C TYR A 234 -0.87 6.70 1.45
N ILE A 235 -1.92 5.90 1.60
CA ILE A 235 -2.48 5.02 0.54
C ILE A 235 -2.90 5.85 -0.68
N HIS A 236 -3.61 6.95 -0.46
CA HIS A 236 -4.04 7.90 -1.51
C HIS A 236 -2.84 8.54 -2.21
N SER A 237 -1.76 8.87 -1.48
CA SER A 237 -0.51 9.37 -2.08
C SER A 237 0.23 8.36 -2.96
N LYS A 238 -0.14 7.07 -2.91
CA LYS A 238 0.33 6.02 -3.82
C LYS A 238 -0.60 5.77 -5.01
N GLY A 239 -1.62 6.59 -5.20
CA GLY A 239 -2.58 6.45 -6.30
C GLY A 239 -3.56 5.28 -6.10
N VAL A 240 -3.83 4.91 -4.85
CA VAL A 240 -4.65 3.72 -4.50
C VAL A 240 -5.89 4.14 -3.73
N LEU A 241 -7.03 3.49 -4.01
CA LEU A 241 -8.23 3.49 -3.16
C LEU A 241 -8.29 2.18 -2.35
N HIS A 242 -8.79 2.22 -1.11
CA HIS A 242 -8.96 1.01 -0.30
C HIS A 242 -10.32 0.34 -0.54
N ARG A 243 -11.39 1.13 -0.60
CA ARG A 243 -12.79 0.76 -0.93
C ARG A 243 -13.52 -0.19 0.05
N ASP A 244 -12.83 -0.78 1.03
CA ASP A 244 -13.46 -1.53 2.13
C ASP A 244 -12.94 -1.11 3.51
N ILE A 245 -12.99 0.20 3.80
CA ILE A 245 -12.69 0.72 5.14
C ILE A 245 -13.90 0.49 6.06
N LYS A 246 -13.69 -0.30 7.11
CA LYS A 246 -14.69 -0.71 8.12
C LYS A 246 -13.98 -1.21 9.38
N PRO A 247 -14.62 -1.24 10.57
CA PRO A 247 -13.97 -1.63 11.82
C PRO A 247 -13.28 -3.00 11.80
N GLU A 248 -13.82 -3.99 11.08
CA GLU A 248 -13.25 -5.33 10.98
C GLU A 248 -11.89 -5.36 10.26
N ASN A 249 -11.66 -4.42 9.33
CA ASN A 249 -10.41 -4.31 8.56
C ASN A 249 -9.37 -3.41 9.25
N ILE A 250 -9.72 -2.79 10.39
CA ILE A 250 -8.81 -2.03 11.25
C ILE A 250 -8.29 -2.97 12.36
N LEU A 251 -7.11 -3.55 12.15
CA LEU A 251 -6.50 -4.53 13.03
C LEU A 251 -5.51 -3.90 14.03
N PHE A 252 -5.13 -4.65 15.05
CA PHE A 252 -4.22 -4.20 16.09
C PHE A 252 -2.92 -5.00 16.16
N ARG A 253 -1.77 -4.30 16.07
CA ARG A 253 -0.45 -4.90 16.32
C ARG A 253 -0.18 -5.11 17.80
N LYS A 254 -0.71 -4.21 18.63
CA LYS A 254 -0.80 -4.31 20.10
C LYS A 254 -2.19 -3.82 20.50
N PRO A 255 -2.77 -4.22 21.64
CA PRO A 255 -4.12 -3.84 22.06
C PRO A 255 -4.19 -2.37 22.54
N ASN A 256 -3.95 -1.42 21.63
CA ASN A 256 -4.08 0.02 21.85
C ASN A 256 -4.27 0.75 20.51
N LEU A 257 -4.87 1.95 20.57
CA LEU A 257 -5.24 2.75 19.39
C LEU A 257 -4.06 3.41 18.66
N GLU A 258 -2.83 3.37 19.20
CA GLU A 258 -1.64 3.89 18.50
C GLU A 258 -1.07 2.91 17.47
N GLU A 259 -1.35 1.61 17.67
CA GLU A 259 -0.82 0.43 16.97
C GLU A 259 -1.86 -0.20 16.00
N ILE A 260 -2.81 0.63 15.55
CA ILE A 260 -3.77 0.33 14.48
C ILE A 260 -3.05 0.00 13.16
N VAL A 261 -3.60 -0.94 12.39
CA VAL A 261 -3.13 -1.32 11.05
C VAL A 261 -4.31 -1.49 10.11
N ILE A 262 -4.36 -0.73 9.01
CA ILE A 262 -5.32 -0.97 7.92
C ILE A 262 -4.93 -2.25 7.17
N SER A 263 -5.92 -3.12 6.95
CA SER A 263 -5.75 -4.44 6.34
C SER A 263 -6.85 -4.77 5.32
N ASP A 264 -6.68 -5.92 4.65
CA ASP A 264 -7.52 -6.43 3.54
C ASP A 264 -7.65 -5.52 2.31
N PHE A 265 -6.59 -5.51 1.51
CA PHE A 265 -6.53 -4.80 0.22
C PHE A 265 -7.21 -5.58 -0.92
N GLY A 266 -8.04 -6.60 -0.63
CA GLY A 266 -8.69 -7.43 -1.65
C GLY A 266 -9.62 -6.67 -2.60
N LEU A 267 -10.13 -5.50 -2.19
CA LEU A 267 -10.92 -4.58 -3.04
C LEU A 267 -10.16 -3.32 -3.46
N ALA A 268 -8.89 -3.18 -3.05
CA ALA A 268 -8.12 -2.01 -3.38
C ALA A 268 -7.88 -1.90 -4.89
N GLU A 269 -7.75 -0.67 -5.38
CA GLU A 269 -7.72 -0.37 -6.80
C GLU A 269 -6.82 0.82 -7.06
N PHE A 270 -6.17 0.85 -8.23
CA PHE A 270 -5.46 2.05 -8.66
C PHE A 270 -6.48 3.09 -9.13
N TYR A 271 -6.31 4.33 -8.72
CA TYR A 271 -7.21 5.41 -9.11
C TYR A 271 -7.21 5.59 -10.63
N ASN A 272 -8.40 5.74 -11.18
CA ASN A 272 -8.64 5.93 -12.60
C ASN A 272 -9.52 7.17 -12.76
N GLU A 273 -9.05 8.16 -13.53
CA GLU A 273 -9.75 9.42 -13.77
C GLU A 273 -11.08 9.21 -14.53
N GLU A 274 -11.17 8.15 -15.35
CA GLU A 274 -12.41 7.75 -16.03
C GLU A 274 -13.36 6.95 -15.11
N GLY A 275 -12.98 6.71 -13.85
CA GLY A 275 -13.75 5.93 -12.88
C GLY A 275 -14.00 4.48 -13.26
N GLN A 276 -13.30 3.96 -14.27
CA GLN A 276 -13.40 2.58 -14.72
C GLN A 276 -12.65 1.65 -13.77
N TYR A 277 -13.37 1.16 -12.76
CA TYR A 277 -12.93 0.15 -11.83
C TYR A 277 -13.56 -1.21 -12.16
N LYS A 278 -12.86 -2.31 -11.85
CA LYS A 278 -13.36 -3.68 -12.11
C LYS A 278 -14.73 -3.96 -11.50
N TYR A 279 -14.90 -3.55 -10.25
CA TYR A 279 -16.19 -3.44 -9.59
C TYR A 279 -16.50 -1.96 -9.44
N HIS A 280 -17.62 -1.52 -10.03
CA HIS A 280 -18.11 -0.17 -9.89
C HIS A 280 -18.63 0.02 -8.46
N ARG A 281 -19.61 -0.79 -8.07
CA ARG A 281 -20.13 -0.86 -6.69
C ARG A 281 -19.39 -1.95 -5.92
N CYS A 282 -18.60 -1.57 -4.92
CA CYS A 282 -18.00 -2.52 -3.98
C CYS A 282 -17.71 -1.89 -2.60
N GLY A 283 -17.57 -2.75 -1.59
CA GLY A 283 -17.38 -2.38 -0.19
C GLY A 283 -18.44 -3.03 0.71
N THR A 284 -18.49 -2.65 1.99
CA THR A 284 -19.40 -3.23 2.98
C THR A 284 -20.54 -2.28 3.35
N ALA A 285 -21.79 -2.77 3.31
CA ALA A 285 -22.97 -1.98 3.65
C ALA A 285 -22.87 -1.40 5.08
N GLY A 286 -23.43 -0.22 5.28
CA GLY A 286 -23.27 0.58 6.50
C GLY A 286 -22.02 1.47 6.50
N ASN A 287 -20.99 1.18 5.68
CA ASN A 287 -19.71 1.90 5.64
C ASN A 287 -19.41 2.57 4.28
N MET A 288 -20.09 2.18 3.20
CA MET A 288 -19.82 2.73 1.86
C MET A 288 -20.28 4.19 1.74
N ALA A 289 -19.60 4.96 0.89
CA ALA A 289 -20.02 6.30 0.54
C ALA A 289 -21.32 6.28 -0.31
N PRO A 290 -22.26 7.23 -0.13
CA PRO A 290 -23.55 7.22 -0.83
C PRO A 290 -23.43 7.24 -2.35
N GLU A 291 -22.40 7.88 -2.90
CA GLU A 291 -22.14 7.90 -4.34
C GLU A 291 -21.84 6.50 -4.93
N ILE A 292 -21.24 5.58 -4.15
CA ILE A 292 -20.99 4.19 -4.58
C ILE A 292 -22.32 3.43 -4.67
N LEU A 293 -23.23 3.64 -3.70
CA LEU A 293 -24.54 3.00 -3.69
C LEU A 293 -25.47 3.52 -4.80
N LYS A 294 -25.25 4.75 -5.26
CA LYS A 294 -25.97 5.39 -6.37
C LYS A 294 -25.38 5.08 -7.75
N ASP A 295 -24.39 4.18 -7.84
CA ASP A 295 -23.59 3.90 -9.04
C ASP A 295 -23.02 5.16 -9.71
N LEU A 296 -22.64 6.17 -8.93
CA LEU A 296 -21.96 7.37 -9.42
C LEU A 296 -20.43 7.17 -9.44
N PHE A 297 -19.71 8.03 -10.14
CA PHE A 297 -18.25 8.05 -10.08
C PHE A 297 -17.75 8.48 -8.70
N TYR A 298 -16.67 7.84 -8.24
CA TYR A 298 -16.06 8.10 -6.94
C TYR A 298 -14.53 8.02 -7.00
N GLY A 299 -13.90 8.68 -6.03
CA GLY A 299 -12.45 8.75 -5.86
C GLY A 299 -12.06 8.62 -4.38
N TYR A 300 -10.85 9.06 -4.03
CA TYR A 300 -10.26 8.96 -2.69
C TYR A 300 -11.15 9.45 -1.52
N LYS A 301 -12.07 10.38 -1.78
CA LYS A 301 -13.02 10.90 -0.78
C LYS A 301 -14.08 9.88 -0.34
N ALA A 302 -14.24 8.76 -1.05
CA ALA A 302 -15.08 7.64 -0.59
C ALA A 302 -14.47 6.96 0.65
N ASP A 303 -13.16 6.67 0.64
CA ASP A 303 -12.46 6.11 1.82
C ASP A 303 -12.51 7.07 3.02
N CYS A 304 -12.53 8.39 2.77
CA CYS A 304 -12.69 9.40 3.83
C CYS A 304 -14.08 9.35 4.48
N TYR A 305 -15.13 9.10 3.70
CA TYR A 305 -16.48 8.88 4.23
C TYR A 305 -16.55 7.61 5.08
N SER A 306 -15.99 6.50 4.59
CA SER A 306 -15.92 5.25 5.35
C SER A 306 -15.14 5.41 6.66
N ALA A 307 -14.04 6.18 6.66
CA ALA A 307 -13.35 6.54 7.89
C ALA A 307 -14.22 7.43 8.81
N GLY A 308 -15.07 8.30 8.25
CA GLY A 308 -16.06 9.09 8.98
C GLY A 308 -17.11 8.22 9.67
N ILE A 309 -17.55 7.12 9.05
CA ILE A 309 -18.46 6.14 9.68
C ILE A 309 -17.79 5.46 10.87
N ILE A 310 -16.52 5.06 10.72
CA ILE A 310 -15.74 4.52 11.85
C ILE A 310 -15.63 5.58 12.97
N PHE A 311 -15.37 6.84 12.63
CA PHE A 311 -15.26 7.91 13.62
C PHE A 311 -16.58 8.16 14.35
N TYR A 312 -17.71 8.11 13.65
CA TYR A 312 -19.05 8.15 14.24
C TYR A 312 -19.20 7.01 15.27
N GLN A 313 -18.94 5.76 14.86
CA GLN A 313 -19.03 4.59 15.73
C GLN A 313 -18.13 4.68 16.96
N MET A 314 -16.91 5.24 16.83
CA MET A 314 -16.02 5.48 17.97
C MET A 314 -16.58 6.50 18.98
N LEU A 315 -17.35 7.49 18.51
CA LEU A 315 -17.96 8.52 19.37
C LEU A 315 -19.32 8.10 19.94
N THR A 316 -20.03 7.17 19.29
CA THR A 316 -21.35 6.66 19.68
C THR A 316 -21.32 5.27 20.34
N GLN A 317 -20.13 4.82 20.78
CA GLN A 317 -19.94 3.53 21.47
C GLN A 317 -20.43 2.32 20.63
N GLY A 318 -20.02 2.28 19.37
CA GLY A 318 -20.27 1.20 18.42
C GLY A 318 -21.53 1.34 17.57
N GLN A 319 -22.41 2.33 17.84
CA GLN A 319 -23.64 2.51 17.07
C GLN A 319 -23.33 2.91 15.62
N SER A 320 -23.79 2.10 14.66
CA SER A 320 -23.77 2.45 13.23
C SER A 320 -24.90 3.44 12.91
N PRO A 321 -24.67 4.44 12.03
CA PRO A 321 -25.74 5.35 11.61
C PRO A 321 -26.77 4.69 10.67
N PHE A 322 -26.46 3.55 10.05
CA PHE A 322 -27.29 2.97 8.98
C PHE A 322 -27.67 1.49 9.17
N ILE A 323 -26.90 0.71 9.93
CA ILE A 323 -27.15 -0.73 10.08
C ILE A 323 -28.39 -0.97 10.95
N VAL A 324 -29.33 -1.74 10.42
CA VAL A 324 -30.52 -2.27 11.09
C VAL A 324 -30.68 -3.76 10.80
N GLU A 325 -31.74 -4.40 11.32
CA GLU A 325 -31.97 -5.84 11.13
C GLU A 325 -32.26 -6.20 9.66
N ASP A 326 -32.98 -5.35 8.92
CA ASP A 326 -33.22 -5.52 7.49
C ASP A 326 -32.02 -4.98 6.67
N TYR A 327 -31.47 -5.85 5.82
CA TYR A 327 -30.34 -5.51 4.96
C TYR A 327 -30.71 -4.54 3.82
N GLN A 328 -31.91 -4.63 3.25
CA GLN A 328 -32.40 -3.68 2.25
C GLN A 328 -32.67 -2.31 2.88
N GLU A 329 -33.24 -2.27 4.09
CA GLU A 329 -33.40 -1.01 4.82
C GLU A 329 -32.03 -0.40 5.16
N THR A 330 -31.06 -1.21 5.59
CA THR A 330 -29.66 -0.78 5.80
C THR A 330 -29.06 -0.15 4.55
N LEU A 331 -29.29 -0.73 3.36
CA LEU A 331 -28.84 -0.16 2.09
C LEU A 331 -29.53 1.18 1.78
N GLN A 332 -30.85 1.27 1.95
CA GLN A 332 -31.61 2.50 1.72
C GLN A 332 -31.17 3.63 2.67
N ARG A 333 -30.97 3.33 3.96
CA ARG A 333 -30.45 4.27 4.97
C ARG A 333 -29.05 4.75 4.57
N ASN A 334 -28.13 3.85 4.24
CA ASN A 334 -26.78 4.20 3.79
C ASN A 334 -26.78 5.01 2.48
N GLU A 335 -27.65 4.68 1.52
CA GLU A 335 -27.77 5.40 0.26
C GLU A 335 -28.34 6.82 0.45
N SER A 336 -29.27 6.99 1.41
CA SER A 336 -29.74 8.32 1.82
C SER A 336 -28.62 9.14 2.45
N GLY A 337 -27.72 8.49 3.19
CA GLY A 337 -26.61 9.10 3.94
C GLY A 337 -27.06 9.99 5.11
N GLN A 338 -28.33 9.93 5.53
CA GLN A 338 -28.85 10.76 6.62
C GLN A 338 -28.32 10.27 7.97
N VAL A 339 -27.31 10.97 8.50
CA VAL A 339 -26.66 10.66 9.79
C VAL A 339 -27.28 11.52 10.91
N ASP A 340 -27.74 10.87 11.98
CA ASP A 340 -28.16 11.59 13.18
C ASP A 340 -26.95 12.03 14.02
N PHE A 341 -26.57 13.29 13.89
CA PHE A 341 -25.50 13.86 14.71
C PHE A 341 -25.96 14.24 16.13
N SER A 342 -27.25 14.20 16.47
CA SER A 342 -27.74 14.64 17.79
C SER A 342 -27.22 13.77 18.93
N ILE A 343 -27.12 12.45 18.71
CA ILE A 343 -26.62 11.48 19.69
C ILE A 343 -25.10 11.53 19.90
N VAL A 344 -24.35 12.21 19.02
CA VAL A 344 -22.89 12.35 19.11
C VAL A 344 -22.52 13.35 20.20
N GLN A 345 -22.17 12.81 21.38
CA GLN A 345 -21.69 13.55 22.55
C GLN A 345 -20.18 13.81 22.45
N SER A 346 -19.81 14.90 21.79
CA SER A 346 -18.41 15.30 21.58
C SER A 346 -18.24 16.82 21.52
N SER A 347 -17.00 17.29 21.60
CA SER A 347 -16.67 18.71 21.41
C SER A 347 -17.10 19.22 20.03
N PRO A 348 -17.43 20.52 19.89
CA PRO A 348 -17.85 21.10 18.62
C PRO A 348 -16.84 20.89 17.49
N ALA A 349 -15.54 20.97 17.78
CA ALA A 349 -14.47 20.78 16.79
C ALA A 349 -14.41 19.34 16.25
N VAL A 350 -14.62 18.33 17.11
CA VAL A 350 -14.75 16.93 16.70
C VAL A 350 -15.99 16.73 15.84
N LYS A 351 -17.13 17.29 16.25
CA LYS A 351 -18.40 17.20 15.52
C LYS A 351 -18.31 17.84 14.13
N THR A 352 -17.65 19.00 14.01
CA THR A 352 -17.38 19.65 12.72
C THR A 352 -16.50 18.79 11.81
N LEU A 353 -15.43 18.16 12.31
CA LEU A 353 -14.64 17.25 11.47
C LEU A 353 -15.46 16.05 11.01
N LEU A 354 -16.24 15.44 11.91
CA LEU A 354 -17.10 14.31 11.59
C LEU A 354 -18.10 14.65 10.48
N GLN A 355 -18.71 15.83 10.55
CA GLN A 355 -19.60 16.35 9.50
C GLN A 355 -18.87 16.60 8.18
N GLN A 356 -17.64 17.13 8.20
CA GLN A 356 -16.83 17.33 6.99
C GLN A 356 -16.44 16.00 6.30
N MET A 357 -16.25 14.93 7.08
CA MET A 357 -15.97 13.58 6.57
C MET A 357 -17.23 12.88 6.05
N LEU A 358 -18.39 13.12 6.66
CA LEU A 358 -19.68 12.51 6.32
C LEU A 358 -20.57 13.38 5.40
N GLU A 359 -20.03 14.47 4.86
CA GLU A 359 -20.69 15.32 3.87
C GLU A 359 -21.13 14.49 2.65
N LEU A 360 -22.39 14.66 2.24
CA LEU A 360 -23.03 13.86 1.20
C LEU A 360 -22.48 14.19 -0.18
N ASP A 361 -22.20 15.46 -0.44
CA ASP A 361 -21.62 15.92 -1.70
C ASP A 361 -20.10 15.62 -1.71
N PRO A 362 -19.61 14.67 -2.54
CA PRO A 362 -18.19 14.33 -2.57
C PRO A 362 -17.31 15.51 -3.03
N PHE A 363 -17.85 16.51 -3.73
CA PHE A 363 -17.08 17.71 -4.07
C PHE A 363 -16.82 18.57 -2.82
N LYS A 364 -17.78 18.65 -1.88
CA LYS A 364 -17.67 19.40 -0.61
C LYS A 364 -17.00 18.62 0.52
N ARG A 365 -17.15 17.29 0.55
CA ARG A 365 -16.53 16.41 1.56
C ARG A 365 -15.03 16.62 1.65
N CYS A 366 -14.45 16.64 2.85
CA CYS A 366 -13.00 16.77 2.97
C CYS A 366 -12.28 15.53 2.46
N SER A 367 -11.12 15.72 1.83
CA SER A 367 -10.14 14.67 1.60
C SER A 367 -9.44 14.24 2.90
N THR A 368 -8.78 13.09 2.90
CA THR A 368 -8.01 12.62 4.07
C THR A 368 -6.86 13.58 4.40
N GLN A 369 -6.26 14.23 3.40
CA GLN A 369 -5.21 15.25 3.58
C GLN A 369 -5.74 16.53 4.27
N GLU A 370 -6.95 16.98 3.93
CA GLU A 370 -7.62 18.09 4.60
C GLU A 370 -8.02 17.72 6.02
N ALA A 371 -8.64 16.55 6.21
CA ALA A 371 -8.99 16.01 7.52
C ALA A 371 -7.76 15.90 8.44
N ARG A 372 -6.64 15.34 7.95
CA ARG A 372 -5.35 15.24 8.65
C ARG A 372 -4.80 16.59 9.13
N SER A 373 -5.12 17.66 8.41
CA SER A 373 -4.67 19.02 8.69
C SER A 373 -5.55 19.74 9.72
N ASN A 374 -6.65 19.12 10.17
CA ASN A 374 -7.59 19.69 11.15
C ASN A 374 -6.91 19.97 12.51
N ILE A 375 -7.38 21.02 13.19
CA ILE A 375 -6.83 21.51 14.45
C ILE A 375 -6.89 20.48 15.59
N ILE A 376 -7.86 19.56 15.61
CA ILE A 376 -7.93 18.51 16.64
C ILE A 376 -6.68 17.61 16.64
N PHE A 377 -6.01 17.46 15.49
CA PHE A 377 -4.80 16.65 15.35
C PHE A 377 -3.50 17.42 15.64
N LYS A 378 -3.55 18.69 16.07
CA LYS A 378 -2.36 19.54 16.31
C LYS A 378 -1.36 18.95 17.31
N LYS A 379 -1.83 18.17 18.30
CA LYS A 379 -0.99 17.38 19.24
C LYS A 379 -0.18 16.31 18.51
N TYR A 380 -0.86 15.49 17.70
CA TYR A 380 -0.28 14.36 16.97
C TYR A 380 0.61 14.81 15.80
N ASN A 381 0.20 15.85 15.06
CA ASN A 381 1.01 16.45 13.99
C ASN A 381 2.38 16.94 14.50
N ARG A 382 2.45 17.51 15.72
CA ARG A 382 3.73 17.87 16.36
C ARG A 382 4.59 16.64 16.69
N GLN A 383 4.00 15.57 17.22
CA GLN A 383 4.73 14.33 17.53
C GLN A 383 5.30 13.67 16.27
N THR A 384 4.53 13.59 15.18
CA THR A 384 4.98 13.04 13.89
C THR A 384 6.17 13.82 13.33
N ILE A 385 6.19 15.16 13.44
CA ILE A 385 7.33 15.98 13.02
C ILE A 385 8.59 15.66 13.86
N ILE A 386 8.44 15.48 15.18
CA ILE A 386 9.57 15.13 16.06
C ILE A 386 10.12 13.74 15.71
N ILE A 387 9.26 12.74 15.48
CA ILE A 387 9.69 11.38 15.10
C ILE A 387 10.40 11.38 13.74
N LYS A 388 9.85 12.08 12.74
CA LYS A 388 10.50 12.22 11.41
C LYS A 388 11.87 12.88 11.52
N ARG A 389 12.01 13.95 12.33
CA ARG A 389 13.31 14.58 12.61
C ARG A 389 14.29 13.65 13.32
N LYS A 390 13.84 12.86 14.30
CA LYS A 390 14.71 11.88 15.01
C LYS A 390 15.21 10.78 14.08
N ARG A 391 14.36 10.22 13.21
CA ARG A 391 14.79 9.23 12.21
C ARG A 391 15.80 9.82 11.21
N PHE A 392 15.49 10.98 10.65
CA PHE A 392 16.40 11.72 9.75
C PHE A 392 17.77 11.98 10.38
N LEU A 393 17.81 12.37 11.66
CA LEU A 393 19.08 12.52 12.40
C LEU A 393 19.80 11.18 12.59
N GLN A 394 19.09 10.10 12.94
CA GLN A 394 19.68 8.76 13.08
C GLN A 394 20.29 8.27 11.77
N ASP A 395 19.55 8.35 10.66
CA ASP A 395 20.01 7.92 9.33
C ASP A 395 21.25 8.71 8.87
N HIS A 396 21.39 9.99 9.25
CA HIS A 396 22.58 10.78 8.98
C HIS A 396 23.76 10.54 9.94
N THR A 397 23.54 10.08 11.17
CA THR A 397 24.63 9.76 12.12
C THR A 397 25.30 8.40 11.88
N VAL A 398 24.70 7.50 11.08
CA VAL A 398 25.27 6.16 10.82
C VAL A 398 26.30 6.17 9.67
N SER A 399 26.48 7.29 8.96
CA SER A 399 27.39 7.40 7.80
C SER A 399 28.88 7.57 8.16
N SER A 400 29.30 7.45 9.42
CA SER A 400 30.68 7.75 9.83
C SER A 400 31.32 6.75 10.83
N TYR A 401 31.08 5.45 10.66
CA TYR A 401 31.90 4.41 11.28
C TYR A 401 32.42 3.39 10.25
N SER A 402 33.61 3.66 9.73
CA SER A 402 34.43 2.67 9.03
C SER A 402 35.29 1.90 10.05
N PRO A 403 35.25 0.56 10.10
CA PRO A 403 36.09 -0.21 11.01
C PRO A 403 37.54 -0.22 10.51
N ARG A 404 38.42 0.55 11.15
CA ARG A 404 39.86 0.44 10.92
C ARG A 404 40.41 -0.81 11.61
N SER A 405 40.95 -1.71 10.80
CA SER A 405 41.66 -2.92 11.23
C SER A 405 42.84 -2.59 12.15
N THR A 406 42.94 -3.31 13.26
CA THR A 406 44.12 -3.28 14.14
C THR A 406 45.15 -4.31 13.70
N SER A 407 46.29 -3.86 13.15
CA SER A 407 47.48 -4.71 12.97
C SER A 407 48.79 -3.90 13.02
N ILE A 408 49.37 -3.87 14.24
CA ILE A 408 50.80 -3.94 14.57
C ILE A 408 51.82 -3.50 13.50
N TYR A 409 52.63 -2.48 13.80
CA TYR A 409 54.11 -2.50 13.70
C TYR A 409 54.72 -1.39 14.60
N GLN A 410 55.96 -1.57 15.07
CA GLN A 410 56.58 -0.74 16.13
C GLN A 410 57.72 0.19 15.65
N SER A 411 57.88 1.32 16.36
CA SER A 411 59.16 2.03 16.67
C SER A 411 59.96 2.76 15.54
N PRO A 412 60.88 3.71 15.87
CA PRO A 412 60.80 4.78 16.90
C PRO A 412 61.44 6.17 16.49
N THR A 413 61.43 7.11 17.46
CA THR A 413 62.33 8.29 17.68
C THR A 413 62.26 9.61 16.88
N ASN A 414 62.11 10.70 17.66
CA ASN A 414 62.75 12.04 17.61
C ASN A 414 62.87 12.86 16.30
N GLN A 415 62.24 14.05 16.28
CA GLN A 415 62.91 15.38 16.38
C GLN A 415 61.89 16.54 16.40
N THR A 416 62.31 17.72 16.89
CA THR A 416 61.47 18.94 17.10
C THR A 416 61.87 20.08 16.11
N PRO A 417 61.22 21.27 16.09
CA PRO A 417 60.67 21.87 14.86
C PRO A 417 61.51 23.04 14.29
N PRO A 418 60.99 23.77 13.28
CA PRO A 418 60.99 25.24 13.44
C PRO A 418 59.74 26.01 12.92
N GLN A 419 59.26 26.91 13.80
CA GLN A 419 58.88 28.33 13.63
C GLN A 419 57.91 28.84 12.52
N LEU A 420 57.00 29.73 12.98
CA LEU A 420 56.24 30.70 12.16
C LEU A 420 57.13 31.87 11.72
N PRO A 421 56.80 32.53 10.58
CA PRO A 421 55.92 33.71 10.59
C PRO A 421 54.81 33.62 9.49
N ASN A 422 53.80 34.50 9.37
CA ASN A 422 53.48 35.75 10.08
C ASN A 422 51.93 35.97 10.19
N SER A 423 51.49 37.09 10.77
CA SER A 423 50.12 37.64 10.66
C SER A 423 50.11 38.99 9.93
N PRO A 424 48.95 39.50 9.46
CA PRO A 424 48.21 40.41 10.34
C PRO A 424 46.69 40.19 10.37
N SER A 425 46.12 40.51 11.53
CA SER A 425 44.69 40.65 11.82
C SER A 425 44.01 41.81 11.08
N TYR A 426 42.68 41.75 10.89
CA TYR A 426 41.78 42.81 11.39
C TYR A 426 40.35 42.30 11.65
N LYS A 427 39.67 42.95 12.62
CA LYS A 427 38.31 42.65 13.09
C LYS A 427 37.25 43.33 12.22
N PHE A 428 36.00 42.83 12.22
CA PHE A 428 34.78 43.62 12.54
C PHE A 428 33.56 42.68 12.70
N ILE A 429 32.91 42.70 13.86
CA ILE A 429 31.58 43.32 14.13
C ILE A 429 30.39 42.56 13.52
N GLY A 430 29.45 42.18 14.39
CA GLY A 430 28.09 41.80 14.01
C GLY A 430 27.08 42.86 14.43
N THR A 431 25.98 42.98 13.69
CA THR A 431 24.78 43.74 14.04
C THR A 431 23.52 43.05 13.50
N LYS A 432 22.37 43.39 14.09
CA LYS A 432 21.06 42.75 13.87
C LYS A 432 20.33 43.30 12.63
N ASN A 433 19.39 42.49 12.12
CA ASN A 433 18.12 42.83 11.45
C ASN A 433 18.12 43.85 10.27
N LEU A 434 17.44 43.50 9.18
CA LEU A 434 16.16 44.12 8.71
C LEU A 434 15.69 43.51 7.36
N LEU A 435 14.37 43.42 7.18
CA LEU A 435 13.56 43.62 5.95
C LEU A 435 13.99 42.93 4.62
N SER A 436 13.26 41.94 4.04
CA SER A 436 11.89 41.92 3.44
C SER A 436 11.83 42.27 1.94
N ILE A 437 10.80 41.75 1.23
CA ILE A 437 10.32 42.11 -0.14
C ILE A 437 11.10 41.44 -1.32
N PRO A 438 10.51 41.09 -2.49
CA PRO A 438 9.10 40.78 -2.84
C PRO A 438 8.89 39.40 -3.53
N LEU A 439 7.65 38.88 -3.49
CA LEU A 439 7.12 38.05 -4.59
C LEU A 439 6.61 38.97 -5.70
N ARG A 440 7.06 38.77 -6.95
CA ARG A 440 6.58 39.56 -8.11
C ARG A 440 6.04 38.63 -9.20
N LEU A 441 4.71 38.46 -9.21
CA LEU A 441 3.99 37.89 -10.35
C LEU A 441 4.03 38.87 -11.53
N ARG A 442 4.12 38.34 -12.75
CA ARG A 442 3.67 39.03 -13.97
C ARG A 442 2.89 38.07 -14.85
N SER A 443 1.86 38.63 -15.48
CA SER A 443 0.89 37.93 -16.31
C SER A 443 0.97 38.41 -17.76
N HIS A 444 1.34 37.52 -18.66
CA HIS A 444 0.89 37.44 -20.06
C HIS A 444 0.74 35.92 -20.30
N GLU A 445 -0.30 35.39 -20.94
CA GLU A 445 -1.19 35.98 -21.94
C GLU A 445 -2.68 35.61 -21.68
N ARG A 446 -3.61 36.42 -22.22
CA ARG A 446 -5.01 36.04 -22.50
C ARG A 446 -5.43 36.69 -23.80
N LYS A 447 -6.01 35.93 -24.73
CA LYS A 447 -7.25 36.24 -25.50
C LYS A 447 -7.48 35.18 -26.58
N LEU A 448 -8.64 35.28 -27.25
CA LEU A 448 -9.19 34.42 -28.32
C LEU A 448 -9.80 33.11 -27.74
N PHE A 449 -11.11 32.82 -27.84
CA PHE A 449 -12.24 33.58 -28.42
C PHE A 449 -13.54 33.44 -27.59
N SER A 450 -14.53 34.26 -27.93
CA SER A 450 -15.82 34.50 -27.27
C SER A 450 -16.93 33.51 -27.63
N SER A 451 -17.87 33.30 -26.69
CA SER A 451 -19.22 32.78 -26.95
C SER A 451 -20.12 33.82 -27.63
N PRO A 452 -21.20 33.38 -28.29
CA PRO A 452 -22.42 34.18 -28.44
C PRO A 452 -23.68 33.46 -27.88
N ASN A 453 -24.50 34.20 -27.13
CA ASN A 453 -25.95 33.94 -27.02
C ASN A 453 -26.62 34.36 -28.37
N SER A 454 -27.84 34.06 -28.79
CA SER A 454 -29.13 33.62 -28.19
C SER A 454 -30.02 33.07 -29.35
N CYS A 455 -31.10 32.27 -29.22
CA CYS A 455 -32.43 32.65 -28.71
C CYS A 455 -33.47 31.49 -28.91
N ASN A 456 -34.48 31.44 -28.04
CA ASN A 456 -35.88 30.93 -28.19
C ASN A 456 -36.24 29.71 -29.09
N SER A 457 -36.85 28.69 -28.47
CA SER A 457 -38.30 28.38 -28.66
C SER A 457 -38.78 27.27 -27.68
N GLY A 458 -40.10 27.13 -27.55
CA GLY A 458 -40.80 26.45 -26.45
C GLY A 458 -40.99 24.92 -26.57
N PRO A 459 -41.92 24.36 -25.77
CA PRO A 459 -41.73 23.06 -25.14
C PRO A 459 -42.30 21.87 -25.93
N ASN A 460 -41.76 20.68 -25.68
CA ASN A 460 -42.48 19.45 -25.94
C ASN A 460 -42.23 18.38 -24.87
N SER A 461 -43.33 17.77 -24.41
CA SER A 461 -43.36 16.77 -23.35
C SER A 461 -43.03 15.37 -23.87
N ALA A 462 -42.16 14.64 -23.17
CA ALA A 462 -42.03 13.19 -23.33
C ALA A 462 -41.91 12.51 -21.95
N LYS A 463 -43.01 11.87 -21.50
CA LYS A 463 -42.99 10.96 -20.34
C LYS A 463 -42.22 9.70 -20.73
N LEU A 464 -41.04 9.47 -20.14
CA LEU A 464 -40.35 8.19 -20.21
C LEU A 464 -40.56 7.42 -18.90
N GLN A 465 -41.45 6.42 -18.95
CA GLN A 465 -41.64 5.48 -17.86
C GLN A 465 -40.38 4.63 -17.68
N MET A 466 -39.72 4.73 -16.51
CA MET A 466 -38.69 3.76 -16.14
C MET A 466 -39.36 2.41 -15.83
N LYS A 467 -39.22 1.44 -16.74
CA LYS A 467 -39.47 0.03 -16.43
C LYS A 467 -38.36 -0.48 -15.51
N GLN A 468 -38.69 -0.74 -14.25
CA GLN A 468 -37.84 -1.55 -13.38
C GLN A 468 -37.58 -2.91 -14.05
N LYS A 469 -36.31 -3.24 -14.28
CA LYS A 469 -35.87 -4.59 -14.61
C LYS A 469 -35.05 -5.12 -13.43
N ASN A 470 -35.62 -6.10 -12.73
CA ASN A 470 -34.92 -6.82 -11.67
C ASN A 470 -33.66 -7.48 -12.24
N SER A 471 -32.49 -7.01 -11.82
CA SER A 471 -31.22 -7.72 -11.99
C SER A 471 -31.08 -8.75 -10.86
N ASN A 472 -30.77 -10.00 -11.23
CA ASN A 472 -30.73 -11.11 -10.26
C ASN A 472 -29.59 -10.95 -9.25
N PHE A 473 -29.92 -10.61 -8.01
CA PHE A 473 -29.00 -10.61 -6.88
C PHE A 473 -28.51 -12.03 -6.57
N LYS A 474 -27.18 -12.26 -6.57
CA LYS A 474 -26.59 -13.42 -5.88
C LYS A 474 -26.45 -13.11 -4.40
N ILE A 475 -27.54 -13.28 -3.67
CA ILE A 475 -27.57 -13.17 -2.21
C ILE A 475 -26.94 -14.43 -1.61
N ASN A 476 -26.00 -14.27 -0.66
CA ASN A 476 -25.45 -15.37 0.11
C ASN A 476 -25.77 -15.12 1.60
N GLN A 477 -26.96 -15.55 2.04
CA GLN A 477 -27.44 -15.31 3.40
C GLN A 477 -26.66 -16.15 4.42
N LYS A 478 -25.82 -15.49 5.22
CA LYS A 478 -25.57 -15.78 6.64
C LYS A 478 -24.79 -14.61 7.26
N ASN A 479 -25.40 -14.01 8.29
CA ASN A 479 -24.99 -12.80 9.03
C ASN A 479 -25.17 -11.46 8.26
N ASN A 480 -25.69 -10.45 8.96
CA ASN A 480 -26.09 -9.12 8.43
C ASN A 480 -24.91 -8.18 8.04
N LYS A 481 -23.76 -8.73 7.65
CA LYS A 481 -22.53 -7.97 7.32
C LYS A 481 -21.99 -8.36 5.93
N THR A 482 -22.84 -8.28 4.90
CA THR A 482 -22.48 -8.64 3.51
C THR A 482 -21.71 -7.52 2.80
N SER A 483 -20.55 -7.85 2.23
CA SER A 483 -19.88 -7.01 1.23
C SER A 483 -20.54 -7.14 -0.15
N ILE A 484 -20.62 -6.04 -0.88
CA ILE A 484 -21.23 -5.94 -2.22
C ILE A 484 -20.14 -6.00 -3.28
N TYR A 485 -20.44 -6.66 -4.40
CA TYR A 485 -19.61 -6.73 -5.61
C TYR A 485 -20.48 -6.64 -6.86
N GLN A 486 -20.38 -5.55 -7.62
CA GLN A 486 -21.08 -5.38 -8.89
C GLN A 486 -20.10 -4.91 -9.97
N CYS A 487 -19.87 -5.76 -10.97
CA CYS A 487 -19.21 -5.37 -12.21
C CYS A 487 -20.12 -4.44 -13.02
N MET A 488 -19.55 -3.64 -13.91
CA MET A 488 -20.35 -3.01 -14.97
C MET A 488 -21.02 -4.10 -15.81
N SER A 489 -22.35 -4.06 -15.93
CA SER A 489 -23.05 -4.84 -16.94
C SER A 489 -22.68 -4.28 -18.31
N SER A 490 -22.07 -5.09 -19.16
CA SER A 490 -21.82 -4.75 -20.57
C SER A 490 -23.15 -4.66 -21.32
N ASN A 491 -23.79 -3.50 -21.23
CA ASN A 491 -24.79 -3.10 -22.21
C ASN A 491 -24.07 -3.02 -23.56
N LYS A 492 -24.25 -4.07 -24.36
CA LYS A 492 -23.93 -4.03 -25.78
C LYS A 492 -24.62 -2.80 -26.37
N ALA A 493 -23.85 -1.87 -26.92
CA ALA A 493 -24.36 -1.02 -27.97
C ALA A 493 -24.81 -1.94 -29.12
N ILE A 494 -26.04 -1.72 -29.57
CA ILE A 494 -26.53 -2.12 -30.89
C ILE A 494 -26.28 -0.91 -31.79
#